data_AF-A0A925LI52-F1
#
_entry.id   AF-A0A925LI52-F1
#
_cell.length_a   1.000
_cell.length_b   1.000
_cell.length_c   1.000
_cell.angle_alpha   90.00
_cell.angle_beta   90.00
_cell.angle_gamma   90.00
#
_symmetry.space_group_name_H-M   'P 1'
#
loop_
_entity.id
_entity.type
_entity.pdbx_description
1 polymer ?
#
loop_
_entity_poly.entity_id
_entity_poly.type
_entity_poly.pdbx_seq_one_letter_code
_entity_poly.pdbx_strand_id
1 'polypeptide(L)'
;MNTLRKLKVAPRIVIGFVFLLILLVIIGITGLTNLKKIIGESKVLENTSEISFLTLVARLDQTHYQMSADQTSQIAVKNHLQQAMNQTAVAKSTMSAGADLDRMNELSEYLNQFQVEFDKFVTLEKQKKDEEQIWRDSTIAAKEAVERLFEIQEKIIKDATDKEMTLKAFSGYQITVQATQNFIEARALVNAYVQSGNEDTLKAANTLLSESLALYEEQKALYFITHSDIVIQKLTEYQQALNQYVALRNEQAQMLKTIDAYSLDVSNLANEAKLSVQTDIKKLQDSTILISLILIVVAILIGLISTWLISRSIKRPLKQYADTLHAFGAGDLNVQFDVTGNDELTDMGKVLNIMKDKLRGTIENIVESANGFQVATEEVKESTNHFNGLIIEELKNTLNLSATNEEAMNNVSIAIEEVSKGALSAAEYATTSANAAEKTRTVSELAAHAMDEVVGEIKHVGKQAKSIHSKMDDVQKSVEKISGFANRIAEIA
;
A
#
# COMPACT_ATOMS: atom_id res chain seq x y z
N MET A 1 0.12 -40.08 3.73
CA MET A 1 -1.13 -39.79 2.98
C MET A 1 -2.34 -40.64 3.40
N ASN A 2 -2.22 -41.74 4.16
CA ASN A 2 -3.38 -42.53 4.62
C ASN A 2 -4.22 -41.90 5.74
N THR A 3 -3.77 -40.79 6.36
CA THR A 3 -4.47 -40.10 7.45
C THR A 3 -5.63 -39.23 6.96
N LEU A 4 -5.49 -38.57 5.81
CA LEU A 4 -6.56 -37.72 5.25
C LEU A 4 -7.78 -38.53 4.79
N ARG A 5 -7.57 -39.79 4.37
CA ARG A 5 -8.63 -40.70 3.90
C ARG A 5 -9.57 -41.20 5.02
N LYS A 6 -9.27 -40.88 6.29
CA LYS A 6 -10.12 -41.21 7.46
C LYS A 6 -11.07 -40.08 7.86
N LEU A 7 -10.88 -38.87 7.34
CA LEU A 7 -11.75 -37.72 7.64
C LEU A 7 -12.97 -37.73 6.73
N LYS A 8 -14.10 -37.20 7.19
CA LYS A 8 -15.26 -36.90 6.35
C LYS A 8 -14.91 -35.97 5.18
N VAL A 9 -15.67 -36.00 4.09
CA VAL A 9 -15.43 -35.24 2.85
C VAL A 9 -15.44 -33.72 3.11
N ALA A 10 -16.41 -33.22 3.88
CA ALA A 10 -16.54 -31.78 4.16
C ALA A 10 -15.33 -31.18 4.90
N PRO A 11 -14.83 -31.76 6.01
CA PRO A 11 -13.61 -31.29 6.67
C PRO A 11 -12.39 -31.19 5.75
N ARG A 12 -12.22 -32.13 4.80
CA ARG A 12 -11.08 -32.11 3.86
C ARG A 12 -11.11 -30.87 2.95
N ILE A 13 -12.29 -30.50 2.46
CA ILE A 13 -12.49 -29.32 1.60
C ILE A 13 -12.30 -28.04 2.42
N VAL A 14 -12.88 -27.99 3.62
CA VAL A 14 -12.79 -26.83 4.52
C VAL A 14 -11.34 -26.54 4.91
N ILE A 15 -10.53 -27.56 5.22
CA ILE A 15 -9.10 -27.36 5.56
C ILE A 15 -8.35 -26.67 4.42
N GLY A 16 -8.52 -27.11 3.17
CA GLY A 16 -7.88 -26.49 2.01
C GLY A 16 -8.30 -25.03 1.83
N PHE A 17 -9.58 -24.74 2.00
CA PHE A 17 -10.12 -23.39 1.90
C PHE A 17 -9.62 -22.48 3.03
N VAL A 18 -9.54 -22.98 4.26
CA VAL A 18 -9.01 -22.24 5.42
C VAL A 18 -7.53 -21.88 5.21
N PHE A 19 -6.71 -22.79 4.69
CA PHE A 19 -5.30 -22.47 4.37
C PHE A 19 -5.18 -21.35 3.34
N LEU A 20 -6.00 -21.37 2.28
CA LEU A 20 -6.02 -20.29 1.28
C LEU A 20 -6.46 -18.95 1.89
N LEU A 21 -7.46 -18.95 2.75
CA LEU A 21 -7.91 -17.73 3.45
C LEU A 21 -6.83 -17.17 4.38
N ILE A 22 -6.16 -18.02 5.15
CA ILE A 22 -5.05 -17.60 6.02
C ILE A 22 -3.95 -16.95 5.19
N LEU A 23 -3.58 -17.58 4.07
CA LEU A 23 -2.55 -17.05 3.18
C LEU A 23 -2.96 -15.69 2.59
N LEU A 24 -4.22 -15.52 2.19
CA LEU A 24 -4.76 -14.25 1.71
C LEU A 24 -4.69 -13.16 2.78
N VAL A 25 -5.03 -13.49 4.02
CA VAL A 25 -4.92 -12.56 5.16
C VAL A 25 -3.46 -12.17 5.39
N ILE A 26 -2.51 -13.11 5.34
CA ILE A 26 -1.07 -12.84 5.49
C ILE A 26 -0.57 -11.90 4.39
N ILE A 27 -0.94 -12.16 3.13
CA ILE A 27 -0.61 -11.29 1.98
C ILE A 27 -1.16 -9.88 2.22
N GLY A 28 -2.43 -9.78 2.63
CA GLY A 28 -3.09 -8.50 2.90
C GLY A 28 -2.42 -7.72 4.03
N ILE A 29 -2.11 -8.36 5.15
CA ILE A 29 -1.42 -7.72 6.29
C ILE A 29 -0.02 -7.26 5.87
N THR A 30 0.74 -8.10 5.16
CA THR A 30 2.09 -7.77 4.69
C THR A 30 2.05 -6.59 3.72
N GLY A 31 1.11 -6.59 2.78
CA GLY A 31 0.91 -5.48 1.85
C GLY A 31 0.55 -4.18 2.56
N LEU A 32 -0.41 -4.20 3.48
CA LEU A 32 -0.85 -3.00 4.21
C LEU A 32 0.25 -2.44 5.13
N THR A 33 1.03 -3.31 5.80
CA THR A 33 2.12 -2.87 6.68
C THR A 33 3.27 -2.24 5.90
N ASN A 34 3.65 -2.82 4.75
CA ASN A 34 4.70 -2.26 3.90
C ASN A 34 4.23 -0.97 3.21
N LEU A 35 2.96 -0.91 2.76
CA LEU A 35 2.39 0.32 2.20
C LEU A 35 2.42 1.47 3.22
N LYS A 36 2.08 1.21 4.50
CA LYS A 36 2.19 2.22 5.56
C LYS A 36 3.63 2.73 5.74
N LYS A 37 4.63 1.84 5.66
CA LYS A 37 6.05 2.25 5.72
C LYS A 37 6.45 3.11 4.53
N ILE A 38 6.07 2.69 3.31
CA ILE A 38 6.36 3.46 2.08
C ILE A 38 5.71 4.86 2.15
N ILE A 39 4.47 4.96 2.66
CA ILE A 39 3.81 6.27 2.85
C ILE A 39 4.59 7.13 3.86
N GLY A 40 5.07 6.55 4.95
CA GLY A 40 5.90 7.26 5.93
C GLY A 40 7.19 7.78 5.31
N GLU A 41 7.95 6.93 4.63
CA GLU A 41 9.19 7.32 3.93
C GLU A 41 8.92 8.33 2.81
N SER A 42 7.81 8.21 2.09
CA SER A 42 7.40 9.20 1.07
C SER A 42 7.13 10.58 1.69
N LYS A 43 6.54 10.63 2.89
CA LYS A 43 6.35 11.90 3.62
C LYS A 43 7.68 12.53 4.04
N VAL A 44 8.65 11.70 4.46
CA VAL A 44 10.01 12.17 4.75
C VAL A 44 10.68 12.73 3.48
N LEU A 45 10.51 12.05 2.34
CA LEU A 45 11.02 12.50 1.04
C LEU A 45 10.43 13.85 0.59
N GLU A 46 9.12 14.03 0.78
CA GLU A 46 8.42 15.29 0.51
C GLU A 46 8.97 16.41 1.39
N ASN A 47 9.02 16.20 2.71
CA ASN A 47 9.49 17.20 3.66
C ASN A 47 10.96 17.58 3.43
N THR A 48 11.84 16.62 3.12
CA THR A 48 13.26 16.89 2.79
C THR A 48 13.44 17.70 1.52
N SER A 49 12.58 17.47 0.52
CA SER A 49 12.54 18.31 -0.69
C SER A 49 12.03 19.72 -0.38
N GLU A 50 11.03 19.84 0.50
CA GLU A 50 10.48 21.12 0.93
C GLU A 50 11.48 21.93 1.76
N ILE A 51 12.26 21.31 2.65
CA ILE A 51 13.36 21.96 3.39
C ILE A 51 14.35 22.62 2.43
N SER A 52 14.77 21.89 1.38
CA SER A 52 15.69 22.42 0.36
C SER A 52 15.09 23.62 -0.37
N PHE A 53 13.82 23.50 -0.78
CA PHE A 53 13.11 24.57 -1.47
C PHE A 53 12.93 25.82 -0.59
N LEU A 54 12.46 25.66 0.65
CA LEU A 54 12.26 26.77 1.59
C LEU A 54 13.58 27.48 1.92
N THR A 55 14.68 26.71 2.04
CA THR A 55 16.01 27.29 2.25
C THR A 55 16.48 28.10 1.05
N LEU A 56 16.21 27.62 -0.17
CA LEU A 56 16.51 28.37 -1.40
C LEU A 56 15.69 29.67 -1.49
N VAL A 57 14.39 29.62 -1.15
CA VAL A 57 13.53 30.81 -1.13
C VAL A 57 13.99 31.79 -0.04
N ALA A 58 14.38 31.31 1.14
CA ALA A 58 14.97 32.15 2.19
C ALA A 58 16.24 32.86 1.71
N ARG A 59 17.09 32.20 0.91
CA ARG A 59 18.28 32.83 0.31
C ARG A 59 17.91 33.90 -0.71
N LEU A 60 16.87 33.66 -1.51
CA LEU A 60 16.35 34.65 -2.46
C LEU A 60 15.79 35.88 -1.73
N ASP A 61 15.00 35.69 -0.67
CA ASP A 61 14.49 36.79 0.16
C ASP A 61 15.61 37.54 0.88
N GLN A 62 16.66 36.85 1.32
CA GLN A 62 17.83 37.49 1.90
C GLN A 62 18.54 38.36 0.85
N THR A 63 18.63 37.91 -0.39
CA THR A 63 19.21 38.68 -1.50
C THR A 63 18.36 39.91 -1.80
N HIS A 64 17.03 39.80 -1.78
CA HIS A 64 16.14 40.95 -1.88
C HIS A 64 16.36 41.92 -0.72
N TYR A 65 16.44 41.42 0.52
CA TYR A 65 16.72 42.23 1.70
C TYR A 65 18.05 42.98 1.58
N GLN A 66 19.09 42.36 1.03
CA GLN A 66 20.37 43.01 0.76
C GLN A 66 20.25 44.19 -0.21
N MET A 67 19.34 44.13 -1.19
CA MET A 67 19.15 45.18 -2.19
C MET A 67 18.25 46.33 -1.68
N SER A 68 17.23 46.01 -0.88
CA SER A 68 16.17 46.96 -0.50
C SER A 68 16.22 47.40 0.97
N ALA A 69 16.85 46.62 1.84
CA ALA A 69 16.78 46.72 3.30
C ALA A 69 15.33 46.81 3.85
N ASP A 70 14.37 46.19 3.16
CA ASP A 70 12.95 46.31 3.49
C ASP A 70 12.48 45.27 4.53
N GLN A 71 11.49 45.65 5.35
CA GLN A 71 10.98 44.77 6.41
C GLN A 71 10.23 43.54 5.87
N THR A 72 9.66 43.61 4.67
CA THR A 72 8.91 42.49 4.08
C THR A 72 9.86 41.34 3.77
N SER A 73 10.97 41.63 3.10
CA SER A 73 12.02 40.65 2.82
C SER A 73 12.62 40.09 4.12
N GLN A 74 12.85 40.93 5.13
CA GLN A 74 13.34 40.48 6.44
C GLN A 74 12.39 39.45 7.09
N ILE A 75 11.08 39.72 7.07
CA ILE A 75 10.06 38.83 7.62
C ILE A 75 9.97 37.54 6.79
N ALA A 76 10.06 37.64 5.46
CA ALA A 76 9.99 36.51 4.56
C ALA A 76 11.12 35.50 4.81
N VAL A 77 12.37 35.95 4.98
CA VAL A 77 13.51 35.09 5.34
C VAL A 77 13.21 34.30 6.62
N LYS A 78 12.78 34.98 7.68
CA LYS A 78 12.48 34.34 8.97
C LYS A 78 11.36 33.32 8.86
N ASN A 79 10.31 33.63 8.11
CA ASN A 79 9.19 32.73 7.90
C ASN A 79 9.60 31.47 7.15
N HIS A 80 10.37 31.60 6.07
CA HIS A 80 10.81 30.44 5.28
C HIS A 80 11.80 29.56 6.06
N LEU A 81 12.73 30.15 6.82
CA LEU A 81 13.62 29.39 7.71
C LEU A 81 12.83 28.65 8.80
N GLN A 82 11.84 29.31 9.43
CA GLN A 82 11.00 28.66 10.44
C GLN A 82 10.16 27.52 9.84
N GLN A 83 9.63 27.69 8.63
CA GLN A 83 8.93 26.62 7.92
C GLN A 83 9.88 25.44 7.64
N ALA A 84 11.11 25.71 7.18
CA ALA A 84 12.11 24.67 6.96
C ALA A 84 12.45 23.91 8.26
N MET A 85 12.60 24.62 9.38
CA MET A 85 12.82 24.00 10.69
C MET A 85 11.64 23.13 11.12
N ASN A 86 10.41 23.59 10.89
CA ASN A 86 9.20 22.81 11.18
C ASN A 86 9.15 21.53 10.32
N GLN A 87 9.44 21.62 9.02
CA GLN A 87 9.49 20.46 8.13
C GLN A 87 10.61 19.48 8.54
N THR A 88 11.74 20.00 9.03
CA THR A 88 12.83 19.18 9.59
C THR A 88 12.35 18.38 10.81
N ALA A 89 11.61 19.02 11.72
CA ALA A 89 11.04 18.34 12.89
C ALA A 89 10.00 17.27 12.50
N VAL A 90 9.14 17.55 11.52
CA VAL A 90 8.15 16.58 11.02
C VAL A 90 8.86 15.40 10.34
N ALA A 91 9.84 15.66 9.47
CA ALA A 91 10.64 14.62 8.83
C ALA A 91 11.31 13.72 9.89
N LYS A 92 11.99 14.33 10.87
CA LYS A 92 12.65 13.63 11.98
C LYS A 92 11.69 12.75 12.78
N SER A 93 10.49 13.22 13.11
CA SER A 93 9.51 12.44 13.87
C SER A 93 8.87 11.29 13.08
N THR A 94 8.91 11.37 11.74
CA THR A 94 8.38 10.34 10.84
C THR A 94 9.42 9.28 10.50
N MET A 95 10.71 9.64 10.54
CA MET A 95 11.82 8.76 10.23
C MET A 95 11.95 7.58 11.20
N SER A 96 12.34 6.44 10.64
CA SER A 96 12.77 5.26 11.39
C SER A 96 14.10 5.55 12.13
N ALA A 97 14.31 4.99 13.32
CA ALA A 97 15.53 5.27 14.11
C ALA A 97 16.84 4.87 13.36
N GLY A 98 17.81 5.79 13.25
CA GLY A 98 19.09 5.55 12.56
C GLY A 98 19.88 6.83 12.23
N ALA A 99 20.94 6.69 11.41
CA ALA A 99 21.88 7.76 11.02
C ALA A 99 21.22 8.99 10.37
N ASP A 100 20.01 8.83 9.84
CA ASP A 100 19.25 9.93 9.26
C ASP A 100 18.64 10.87 10.32
N LEU A 101 18.49 10.44 11.59
CA LEU A 101 18.07 11.33 12.68
C LEU A 101 19.16 12.34 13.05
N ASP A 102 20.43 11.95 12.96
CA ASP A 102 21.56 12.84 13.22
C ASP A 102 21.66 13.91 12.12
N ARG A 103 21.46 13.52 10.85
CA ARG A 103 21.33 14.48 9.74
C ARG A 103 20.20 15.49 9.95
N MET A 104 19.06 15.07 10.49
CA MET A 104 17.97 16.01 10.81
C MET A 104 18.33 16.97 11.96
N ASN A 105 19.14 16.52 12.92
CA ASN A 105 19.67 17.42 13.96
C ASN A 105 20.63 18.45 13.36
N GLU A 106 21.55 18.01 12.51
CA GLU A 106 22.50 18.90 11.80
C GLU A 106 21.77 19.90 10.90
N LEU A 107 20.75 19.45 10.16
CA LEU A 107 19.88 20.33 9.37
C LEU A 107 19.22 21.41 10.22
N SER A 108 18.67 21.02 11.38
CA SER A 108 18.03 21.97 12.30
C SER A 108 19.05 22.98 12.83
N GLU A 109 20.27 22.53 13.13
CA GLU A 109 21.35 23.40 13.60
C GLU A 109 21.77 24.39 12.51
N TYR A 110 22.02 23.95 11.28
CA TYR A 110 22.41 24.86 10.19
C TYR A 110 21.31 25.85 9.81
N LEU A 111 20.03 25.45 9.85
CA LEU A 111 18.91 26.38 9.67
C LEU A 111 18.87 27.44 10.78
N ASN A 112 19.12 27.05 12.02
CA ASN A 112 19.19 27.99 13.15
C ASN A 112 20.41 28.92 13.02
N GLN A 113 21.58 28.39 12.65
CA GLN A 113 22.78 29.19 12.42
C GLN A 113 22.63 30.16 11.25
N PHE A 114 21.96 29.75 10.16
CA PHE A 114 21.55 30.67 9.10
C PHE A 114 20.73 31.81 9.70
N GLN A 115 19.66 31.52 10.44
CA GLN A 115 18.79 32.55 11.00
C GLN A 115 19.53 33.52 11.92
N VAL A 116 20.38 33.00 12.81
CA VAL A 116 21.21 33.80 13.72
C VAL A 116 22.15 34.71 12.93
N GLU A 117 22.82 34.19 11.89
CA GLU A 117 23.73 34.98 11.08
C GLU A 117 22.99 36.03 10.23
N PHE A 118 21.78 35.71 9.75
CA PHE A 118 20.92 36.66 9.07
C PHE A 118 20.45 37.80 10.00
N ASP A 119 20.14 37.51 11.27
CA ASP A 119 19.79 38.56 12.24
C ASP A 119 20.94 39.52 12.54
N LYS A 120 22.19 39.01 12.56
CA LYS A 120 23.39 39.87 12.61
C LYS A 120 23.53 40.69 11.34
N PHE A 121 23.34 40.07 10.16
CA PHE A 121 23.38 40.75 8.87
C PHE A 121 22.38 41.93 8.81
N VAL A 122 21.14 41.73 9.27
CA VAL A 122 20.13 42.81 9.39
C VAL A 122 20.63 43.97 10.25
N THR A 123 21.29 43.67 11.37
CA THR A 123 21.83 44.69 12.28
C THR A 123 22.96 45.46 11.62
N LEU A 124 23.86 44.75 10.94
CA LEU A 124 24.95 45.35 10.19
C LEU A 124 24.44 46.24 9.05
N GLU A 125 23.41 45.82 8.31
CA GLU A 125 22.85 46.65 7.22
C GLU A 125 22.30 47.98 7.74
N LYS A 126 21.73 48.00 8.95
CA LYS A 126 21.30 49.24 9.60
C LYS A 126 22.50 50.12 9.95
N GLN A 127 23.52 49.56 10.59
CA GLN A 127 24.75 50.29 10.94
C GLN A 127 25.42 50.89 9.70
N LYS A 128 25.49 50.12 8.61
CA LYS A 128 26.06 50.58 7.34
C LYS A 128 25.29 51.76 6.76
N LYS A 129 23.95 51.74 6.87
CA LYS A 129 23.09 52.85 6.45
C LYS A 129 23.24 54.08 7.35
N ASP A 130 23.43 53.88 8.66
CA ASP A 130 23.69 54.96 9.61
C ASP A 130 25.03 55.65 9.30
N GLU A 131 26.10 54.89 9.03
CA GLU A 131 27.40 55.44 8.59
C GLU A 131 27.28 56.16 7.22
N GLU A 132 26.47 55.61 6.30
CA GLU A 132 26.15 56.27 5.03
C GLU A 132 25.34 57.57 5.22
N GLN A 133 24.63 57.72 6.33
CA GLN A 133 23.98 58.98 6.66
C GLN A 133 24.99 59.97 7.25
N ILE A 134 25.84 59.52 8.17
CA ILE A 134 26.86 60.34 8.84
C ILE A 134 27.79 61.00 7.80
N TRP A 135 28.34 60.25 6.85
CA TRP A 135 29.26 60.85 5.87
C TRP A 135 28.54 61.83 4.90
N ARG A 136 27.22 61.72 4.71
CA ARG A 136 26.41 62.59 3.84
C ARG A 136 26.17 63.89 4.57
N ASP A 137 25.87 63.81 5.87
CA ASP A 137 25.74 64.97 6.74
C ASP A 137 27.10 65.69 6.91
N SER A 138 28.20 64.96 7.11
CA SER A 138 29.55 65.53 7.14
C SER A 138 29.93 66.20 5.82
N THR A 139 29.50 65.64 4.67
CA THR A 139 29.68 66.28 3.37
C THR A 139 28.96 67.63 3.29
N ILE A 140 27.70 67.68 3.72
CA ILE A 140 26.90 68.91 3.70
C ILE A 140 27.56 69.96 4.62
N ALA A 141 27.93 69.55 5.83
CA ALA A 141 28.61 70.42 6.79
C ALA A 141 29.98 70.91 6.26
N ALA A 142 30.74 70.06 5.58
CA ALA A 142 32.01 70.45 4.94
C ALA A 142 31.77 71.46 3.83
N LYS A 143 30.75 71.26 2.97
CA LYS A 143 30.37 72.23 1.93
C LYS A 143 30.03 73.59 2.54
N GLU A 144 29.19 73.64 3.56
CA GLU A 144 28.84 74.90 4.24
C GLU A 144 30.07 75.58 4.88
N ALA A 145 30.99 74.81 5.45
CA ALA A 145 32.23 75.33 6.01
C ALA A 145 33.14 75.92 4.92
N VAL A 146 33.23 75.26 3.77
CA VAL A 146 33.96 75.75 2.60
C VAL A 146 33.33 77.01 2.00
N GLU A 147 32.01 77.07 1.90
CA GLU A 147 31.29 78.27 1.43
C GLU A 147 31.57 79.48 2.33
N ARG A 148 31.49 79.30 3.66
CA ARG A 148 31.87 80.35 4.62
C ARG A 148 33.33 80.78 4.49
N LEU A 149 34.23 79.83 4.26
CA LEU A 149 35.66 80.12 4.04
C LEU A 149 35.87 80.96 2.78
N PHE A 150 35.17 80.65 1.68
CA PHE A 150 35.21 81.44 0.46
C PHE A 150 34.70 82.88 0.68
N GLU A 151 33.60 83.07 1.41
CA GLU A 151 33.08 84.41 1.75
C GLU A 151 34.10 85.26 2.51
N ILE A 152 34.79 84.65 3.47
CA ILE A 152 35.83 85.32 4.27
C ILE A 152 37.04 85.67 3.41
N GLN A 153 37.49 84.73 2.56
CA GLN A 153 38.58 84.96 1.63
C GLN A 153 38.27 86.10 0.67
N GLU A 154 37.08 86.12 0.09
CA GLU A 154 36.63 87.18 -0.82
C GLU A 154 36.60 88.54 -0.11
N LYS A 155 36.11 88.58 1.14
CA LYS A 155 36.10 89.81 1.94
C LYS A 155 37.51 90.32 2.23
N ILE A 156 38.43 89.44 2.66
CA ILE A 156 39.83 89.82 2.92
C ILE A 156 40.51 90.33 1.65
N ILE A 157 40.25 89.71 0.49
CA ILE A 157 40.80 90.17 -0.79
C ILE A 157 40.29 91.58 -1.14
N LYS A 158 39.00 91.87 -0.91
CA LYS A 158 38.40 93.19 -1.16
C LYS A 158 38.90 94.27 -0.20
N ASP A 159 39.07 93.93 1.07
CA ASP A 159 39.42 94.86 2.15
C ASP A 159 40.95 95.00 2.34
N ALA A 160 41.77 94.24 1.61
CA ALA A 160 43.22 94.24 1.75
C ALA A 160 43.84 95.63 1.46
N THR A 161 44.65 96.12 2.39
CA THR A 161 45.32 97.43 2.30
C THR A 161 46.76 97.36 1.81
N ASP A 162 47.33 96.15 1.73
CA ASP A 162 48.69 95.90 1.27
C ASP A 162 48.78 94.64 0.38
N LYS A 163 49.87 94.57 -0.40
CA LYS A 163 50.11 93.52 -1.39
C LYS A 163 50.32 92.14 -0.76
N GLU A 164 50.91 92.06 0.44
CA GLU A 164 51.18 90.78 1.10
C GLU A 164 49.87 90.13 1.55
N MET A 165 48.96 90.93 2.13
CA MET A 165 47.63 90.49 2.53
C MET A 165 46.80 90.00 1.33
N THR A 166 46.80 90.75 0.22
CA THR A 166 46.11 90.31 -1.03
C THR A 166 46.68 88.99 -1.54
N LEU A 167 48.02 88.85 -1.59
CA LEU A 167 48.67 87.63 -2.09
C LEU A 167 48.34 86.42 -1.22
N LYS A 168 48.45 86.54 0.11
CA LYS A 168 48.12 85.45 1.04
C LYS A 168 46.65 85.04 0.96
N ALA A 169 45.74 86.00 0.88
CA ALA A 169 44.31 85.73 0.76
C ALA A 169 43.96 85.06 -0.59
N PHE A 170 44.58 85.52 -1.69
CA PHE A 170 44.41 84.91 -3.01
C PHE A 170 45.01 83.49 -3.07
N SER A 171 46.21 83.27 -2.51
CA SER A 171 46.78 81.92 -2.39
C SER A 171 45.90 81.00 -1.55
N GLY A 172 45.35 81.51 -0.44
CA GLY A 172 44.36 80.78 0.36
C GLY A 172 43.14 80.38 -0.46
N TYR A 173 42.60 81.29 -1.27
CA TYR A 173 41.48 81.01 -2.19
C TYR A 173 41.81 79.91 -3.20
N GLN A 174 42.98 79.96 -3.84
CA GLN A 174 43.43 78.93 -4.80
C GLN A 174 43.56 77.56 -4.13
N ILE A 175 44.12 77.51 -2.92
CA ILE A 175 44.21 76.29 -2.11
C ILE A 175 42.81 75.75 -1.80
N THR A 176 41.85 76.61 -1.40
CA THR A 176 40.46 76.18 -1.16
C THR A 176 39.86 75.54 -2.42
N VAL A 177 40.06 76.14 -3.60
CA VAL A 177 39.54 75.61 -4.87
C VAL A 177 40.11 74.22 -5.15
N GLN A 178 41.43 74.06 -5.05
CA GLN A 178 42.08 72.77 -5.31
C GLN A 178 41.67 71.70 -4.28
N ALA A 179 41.65 72.05 -2.99
CA ALA A 179 41.24 71.13 -1.93
C ALA A 179 39.77 70.69 -2.09
N THR A 180 38.90 71.62 -2.50
CA THR A 180 37.49 71.32 -2.79
C THR A 180 37.35 70.42 -4.01
N GLN A 181 38.12 70.65 -5.07
CA GLN A 181 38.12 69.79 -6.25
C GLN A 181 38.55 68.35 -5.90
N ASN A 182 39.66 68.20 -5.18
CA ASN A 182 40.12 66.91 -4.68
C ASN A 182 39.03 66.19 -3.87
N PHE A 183 38.33 66.91 -2.99
CA PHE A 183 37.24 66.32 -2.20
C PHE A 183 36.04 65.90 -3.07
N ILE A 184 35.65 66.70 -4.06
CA ILE A 184 34.55 66.35 -4.98
C ILE A 184 34.90 65.10 -5.79
N GLU A 185 36.12 65.03 -6.32
CA GLU A 185 36.62 63.86 -7.05
C GLU A 185 36.71 62.63 -6.14
N ALA A 186 37.21 62.78 -4.91
CA ALA A 186 37.21 61.71 -3.92
C ALA A 186 35.80 61.16 -3.67
N ARG A 187 34.80 62.04 -3.52
CA ARG A 187 33.40 61.64 -3.32
C ARG A 187 32.81 60.90 -4.53
N ALA A 188 33.14 61.31 -5.75
CA ALA A 188 32.72 60.60 -6.95
C ALA A 188 33.27 59.17 -6.96
N LEU A 189 34.54 59.00 -6.56
CA LEU A 189 35.19 57.70 -6.42
C LEU A 189 34.62 56.86 -5.27
N VAL A 190 34.27 57.48 -4.12
CA VAL A 190 33.57 56.78 -3.02
C VAL A 190 32.20 56.27 -3.49
N ASN A 191 31.43 57.05 -4.23
CA ASN A 191 30.15 56.59 -4.79
C ASN A 191 30.35 55.40 -5.76
N ALA A 192 31.41 55.44 -6.58
CA ALA A 192 31.76 54.31 -7.44
C ALA A 192 32.16 53.07 -6.62
N TYR A 193 32.90 53.24 -5.52
CA TYR A 193 33.21 52.16 -4.57
C TYR A 193 31.95 51.57 -3.92
N VAL A 194 31.01 52.41 -3.47
CA VAL A 194 29.75 51.95 -2.85
C VAL A 194 28.96 51.06 -3.81
N GLN A 195 28.90 51.44 -5.09
CA GLN A 195 28.14 50.68 -6.10
C GLN A 195 28.86 49.41 -6.56
N SER A 196 30.17 49.49 -6.81
CA SER A 196 30.93 48.41 -7.46
C SER A 196 31.74 47.55 -6.52
N GLY A 197 32.15 48.11 -5.39
CA GLY A 197 33.14 47.53 -4.49
C GLY A 197 34.57 47.54 -4.95
N ASN A 198 34.89 48.32 -5.98
CA ASN A 198 36.24 48.35 -6.53
C ASN A 198 37.22 49.05 -5.56
N GLU A 199 38.09 48.28 -4.92
CA GLU A 199 39.11 48.77 -3.99
C GLU A 199 40.07 49.82 -4.60
N ASP A 200 40.31 49.79 -5.92
CA ASP A 200 41.14 50.80 -6.59
C ASP A 200 40.50 52.19 -6.52
N THR A 201 39.17 52.25 -6.65
CA THR A 201 38.42 53.52 -6.52
C THR A 201 38.46 54.04 -5.09
N LEU A 202 38.39 53.16 -4.08
CA LEU A 202 38.54 53.55 -2.68
C LEU A 202 39.94 54.09 -2.38
N LYS A 203 40.98 53.43 -2.90
CA LYS A 203 42.37 53.87 -2.73
C LYS A 203 42.61 55.25 -3.35
N ALA A 204 42.10 55.47 -4.56
CA ALA A 204 42.17 56.77 -5.23
C ALA A 204 41.40 57.85 -4.45
N ALA A 205 40.20 57.53 -3.95
CA ALA A 205 39.41 58.44 -3.12
C ALA A 205 40.16 58.85 -1.85
N ASN A 206 40.74 57.89 -1.12
CA ASN A 206 41.50 58.15 0.10
C ASN A 206 42.75 58.99 -0.15
N THR A 207 43.38 58.84 -1.32
CA THR A 207 44.53 59.66 -1.73
C THR A 207 44.11 61.12 -1.89
N LEU A 208 43.07 61.38 -2.70
CA LEU A 208 42.54 62.72 -2.92
C LEU A 208 42.00 63.37 -1.65
N LEU A 209 41.36 62.60 -0.76
CA LEU A 209 40.89 63.08 0.54
C LEU A 209 42.05 63.51 1.45
N SER A 210 43.14 62.72 1.45
CA SER A 210 44.35 63.05 2.21
C SER A 210 45.05 64.30 1.66
N GLU A 211 45.12 64.44 0.33
CA GLU A 211 45.64 65.64 -0.32
C GLU A 211 44.78 66.89 -0.01
N SER A 212 43.44 66.75 -0.04
CA SER A 212 42.51 67.82 0.34
C SER A 212 42.72 68.28 1.78
N LEU A 213 42.85 67.34 2.73
CA LEU A 213 43.15 67.64 4.13
C LEU A 213 44.50 68.36 4.29
N ALA A 214 45.54 67.90 3.58
CA ALA A 214 46.87 68.53 3.62
C ALA A 214 46.86 69.97 3.10
N LEU A 215 46.08 70.25 2.05
CA LEU A 215 45.89 71.60 1.51
C LEU A 215 45.20 72.52 2.52
N TYR A 216 44.17 72.06 3.22
CA TYR A 216 43.54 72.86 4.28
C TYR A 216 44.47 73.07 5.48
N GLU A 217 45.37 72.14 5.79
CA GLU A 217 46.42 72.34 6.81
C GLU A 217 47.42 73.42 6.38
N GLU A 218 47.89 73.40 5.13
CA GLU A 218 48.77 74.44 4.58
C GLU A 218 48.11 75.83 4.66
N GLN A 219 46.80 75.89 4.37
CA GLN A 219 46.04 77.13 4.37
C GLN A 219 46.00 77.84 5.73
N LYS A 220 46.17 77.11 6.85
CA LYS A 220 46.19 77.71 8.20
C LYS A 220 47.27 78.78 8.33
N ALA A 221 48.40 78.62 7.64
CA ALA A 221 49.50 79.59 7.64
C ALA A 221 49.16 80.92 6.93
N LEU A 222 48.00 81.01 6.25
CA LEU A 222 47.58 82.14 5.43
C LEU A 222 46.44 82.98 6.06
N TYR A 223 46.37 83.05 7.40
CA TYR A 223 45.34 83.76 8.19
C TYR A 223 43.98 83.05 8.34
N PHE A 224 43.83 81.80 7.88
CA PHE A 224 42.53 81.11 7.85
C PHE A 224 42.34 80.01 8.91
N ILE A 225 43.22 79.92 9.92
CA ILE A 225 43.27 78.85 10.94
C ILE A 225 41.90 78.32 11.36
N THR A 226 41.04 79.17 11.94
CA THR A 226 39.75 78.76 12.51
C THR A 226 38.80 78.14 11.49
N HIS A 227 38.74 78.68 10.26
CA HIS A 227 37.79 78.19 9.26
C HIS A 227 38.35 76.95 8.54
N SER A 228 39.68 76.88 8.36
CA SER A 228 40.35 75.67 7.88
C SER A 228 40.20 74.53 8.89
N ASP A 229 40.31 74.78 10.21
CA ASP A 229 40.07 73.77 11.26
C ASP A 229 38.65 73.19 11.19
N ILE A 230 37.64 74.02 10.95
CA ILE A 230 36.25 73.54 10.81
C ILE A 230 36.12 72.64 9.58
N VAL A 231 36.70 73.01 8.43
CA VAL A 231 36.65 72.18 7.22
C VAL A 231 37.39 70.86 7.46
N ILE A 232 38.59 70.90 8.03
CA ILE A 232 39.39 69.71 8.37
C ILE A 232 38.63 68.79 9.31
N GLN A 233 37.96 69.35 10.33
CA GLN A 233 37.12 68.57 11.23
C GLN A 233 36.02 67.83 10.45
N LYS A 234 35.30 68.50 9.55
CA LYS A 234 34.21 67.88 8.77
C LYS A 234 34.70 66.86 7.75
N LEU A 235 35.85 67.10 7.12
CA LEU A 235 36.49 66.12 6.24
C LEU A 235 37.03 64.91 7.01
N THR A 236 37.49 65.11 8.24
CA THR A 236 37.92 64.03 9.12
C THR A 236 36.74 63.19 9.60
N GLU A 237 35.63 63.82 10.00
CA GLU A 237 34.36 63.13 10.32
C GLU A 237 33.87 62.29 9.11
N TYR A 238 33.94 62.87 7.89
CA TYR A 238 33.64 62.13 6.64
C TYR A 238 34.56 60.91 6.45
N GLN A 239 35.87 61.08 6.62
CA GLN A 239 36.84 60.01 6.47
C GLN A 239 36.62 58.88 7.48
N GLN A 240 36.30 59.23 8.73
CA GLN A 240 36.02 58.25 9.78
C GLN A 240 34.78 57.41 9.46
N ALA A 241 33.68 58.06 9.06
CA ALA A 241 32.45 57.37 8.66
C ALA A 241 32.66 56.48 7.41
N LEU A 242 33.43 56.95 6.42
CA LEU A 242 33.85 56.15 5.27
C LEU A 242 34.62 54.89 5.70
N ASN A 243 35.59 55.03 6.60
CA ASN A 243 36.36 53.89 7.09
C ASN A 243 35.50 52.88 7.86
N GLN A 244 34.55 53.35 8.66
CA GLN A 244 33.58 52.47 9.35
C GLN A 244 32.68 51.76 8.35
N TYR A 245 32.15 52.47 7.35
CA TYR A 245 31.36 51.88 6.26
C TYR A 245 32.14 50.78 5.52
N VAL A 246 33.42 51.01 5.19
CA VAL A 246 34.29 50.01 4.54
C VAL A 246 34.49 48.78 5.42
N ALA A 247 34.71 48.96 6.73
CA ALA A 247 34.85 47.86 7.67
C ALA A 247 33.56 47.01 7.73
N LEU A 248 32.41 47.67 7.87
CA LEU A 248 31.10 47.00 7.88
C LEU A 248 30.82 46.27 6.56
N ARG A 249 31.21 46.84 5.42
CA ARG A 249 31.06 46.21 4.11
C ARG A 249 31.92 44.95 3.96
N ASN A 250 33.13 44.94 4.51
CA ASN A 250 33.98 43.75 4.53
C ASN A 250 33.41 42.67 5.45
N GLU A 251 32.88 43.05 6.61
CA GLU A 251 32.18 42.14 7.52
C GLU A 251 30.90 41.58 6.88
N GLN A 252 30.14 42.41 6.17
CA GLN A 252 28.98 42.00 5.37
C GLN A 252 29.36 40.91 4.37
N ALA A 253 30.45 41.10 3.62
CA ALA A 253 30.91 40.13 2.63
C ALA A 253 31.29 38.79 3.28
N GLN A 254 31.82 38.80 4.49
CA GLN A 254 32.12 37.58 5.24
C GLN A 254 30.85 36.89 5.76
N MET A 255 29.89 37.64 6.30
CA MET A 255 28.59 37.08 6.73
C MET A 255 27.84 36.44 5.56
N LEU A 256 27.85 37.08 4.38
CA LEU A 256 27.21 36.52 3.20
C LEU A 256 27.78 35.16 2.80
N LYS A 257 29.11 34.98 2.91
CA LYS A 257 29.77 33.68 2.69
C LYS A 257 29.37 32.66 3.74
N THR A 258 29.25 33.06 5.00
CA THR A 258 28.80 32.18 6.09
C THR A 258 27.35 31.72 5.86
N ILE A 259 26.46 32.64 5.48
CA ILE A 259 25.08 32.30 5.14
C ILE A 259 25.02 31.38 3.91
N ASP A 260 25.84 31.63 2.88
CA ASP A 260 25.96 30.72 1.72
C ASP A 260 26.41 29.32 2.13
N ALA A 261 27.39 29.22 3.03
CA ALA A 261 27.87 27.94 3.54
C ALA A 261 26.75 27.18 4.26
N TYR A 262 26.03 27.81 5.19
CA TYR A 262 24.90 27.17 5.87
C TYR A 262 23.77 26.77 4.91
N SER A 263 23.44 27.62 3.93
CA SER A 263 22.44 27.30 2.91
C SER A 263 22.83 26.09 2.05
N LEU A 264 24.12 26.00 1.70
CA LEU A 264 24.68 24.88 0.95
C LEU A 264 24.72 23.60 1.78
N ASP A 265 25.14 23.67 3.04
CA ASP A 265 25.17 22.52 3.95
C ASP A 265 23.77 21.97 4.20
N VAL A 266 22.77 22.84 4.38
CA VAL A 266 21.36 22.42 4.44
C VAL A 266 20.93 21.72 3.16
N SER A 267 21.26 22.28 1.99
CA SER A 267 20.90 21.68 0.71
C SER A 267 21.59 20.32 0.48
N ASN A 268 22.85 20.19 0.87
CA ASN A 268 23.61 18.94 0.76
C ASN A 268 23.04 17.87 1.68
N LEU A 269 22.85 18.17 2.97
CA LEU A 269 22.27 17.22 3.93
C LEU A 269 20.84 16.82 3.58
N ALA A 270 20.02 17.76 3.11
CA ALA A 270 18.66 17.45 2.66
C ALA A 270 18.66 16.54 1.42
N ASN A 271 19.58 16.75 0.49
CA ASN A 271 19.77 15.87 -0.67
C ASN A 271 20.28 14.48 -0.27
N GLU A 272 21.23 14.39 0.67
CA GLU A 272 21.71 13.12 1.19
C GLU A 272 20.59 12.33 1.90
N ALA A 273 19.81 13.01 2.74
CA ALA A 273 18.66 12.40 3.40
C ALA A 273 17.63 11.92 2.37
N LYS A 274 17.35 12.73 1.33
CA LYS A 274 16.49 12.36 0.21
C LYS A 274 16.98 11.08 -0.50
N LEU A 275 18.27 10.99 -0.82
CA LEU A 275 18.86 9.81 -1.47
C LEU A 275 18.81 8.57 -0.57
N SER A 276 19.03 8.74 0.75
CA SER A 276 18.89 7.68 1.75
C SER A 276 17.47 7.12 1.76
N VAL A 277 16.48 8.00 1.89
CA VAL A 277 15.05 7.65 1.93
C VAL A 277 14.60 7.00 0.61
N GLN A 278 15.03 7.51 -0.54
CA GLN A 278 14.74 6.86 -1.84
C GLN A 278 15.31 5.45 -1.93
N THR A 279 16.52 5.25 -1.40
CA THR A 279 17.15 3.93 -1.35
C THR A 279 16.35 2.98 -0.44
N ASP A 280 15.84 3.46 0.69
CA ASP A 280 15.06 2.64 1.61
C ASP A 280 13.64 2.34 1.09
N ILE A 281 12.98 3.30 0.42
CA ILE A 281 11.74 3.04 -0.33
C ILE A 281 11.98 1.93 -1.36
N LYS A 282 13.06 2.00 -2.13
CA LYS A 282 13.38 0.99 -3.14
C LYS A 282 13.62 -0.39 -2.51
N LYS A 283 14.39 -0.48 -1.42
CA LYS A 283 14.58 -1.75 -0.68
C LYS A 283 13.26 -2.33 -0.16
N LEU A 284 12.38 -1.48 0.37
CA LEU A 284 11.05 -1.89 0.84
C LEU A 284 10.18 -2.41 -0.32
N GLN A 285 10.21 -1.74 -1.47
CA GLN A 285 9.51 -2.18 -2.69
C GLN A 285 10.04 -3.53 -3.17
N ASP A 286 11.35 -3.68 -3.36
CA ASP A 286 11.99 -4.90 -3.84
C ASP A 286 11.71 -6.09 -2.90
N SER A 287 11.81 -5.86 -1.59
CA SER A 287 11.51 -6.88 -0.58
C SER A 287 10.03 -7.26 -0.58
N THR A 288 9.12 -6.29 -0.76
CA THR A 288 7.68 -6.53 -0.84
C THR A 288 7.34 -7.35 -2.08
N ILE A 289 7.88 -7.00 -3.24
CA ILE A 289 7.68 -7.73 -4.50
C ILE A 289 8.17 -9.17 -4.35
N LEU A 290 9.36 -9.39 -3.78
CA LEU A 290 9.91 -10.72 -3.57
C LEU A 290 9.03 -11.57 -2.63
N ILE A 291 8.62 -11.01 -1.49
CA ILE A 291 7.75 -11.71 -0.54
C ILE A 291 6.39 -12.02 -1.16
N SER A 292 5.78 -11.07 -1.86
CA SER A 292 4.52 -11.27 -2.58
C SER A 292 4.64 -12.37 -3.63
N LEU A 293 5.73 -12.41 -4.40
CA LEU A 293 5.96 -13.46 -5.40
C LEU A 293 6.10 -14.83 -4.76
N ILE A 294 6.84 -14.94 -3.65
CA ILE A 294 6.96 -16.19 -2.88
C ILE A 294 5.57 -16.64 -2.38
N LEU A 295 4.77 -15.73 -1.81
CA LEU A 295 3.43 -16.04 -1.31
C LEU A 295 2.50 -16.49 -2.45
N ILE A 296 2.57 -15.87 -3.64
CA ILE A 296 1.81 -16.29 -4.82
C ILE A 296 2.21 -17.71 -5.25
N VAL A 297 3.52 -18.01 -5.34
CA VAL A 297 3.99 -19.35 -5.70
C VAL A 297 3.51 -20.39 -4.68
N VAL A 298 3.56 -20.07 -3.38
CA VAL A 298 3.03 -20.94 -2.32
C VAL A 298 1.51 -21.13 -2.46
N ALA A 299 0.75 -20.07 -2.77
CA ALA A 299 -0.69 -20.14 -3.00
C ALA A 299 -1.03 -21.11 -4.15
N ILE A 300 -0.31 -21.00 -5.27
CA ILE A 300 -0.49 -21.86 -6.45
C ILE A 300 -0.17 -23.31 -6.10
N LEU A 301 0.95 -23.57 -5.40
CA LEU A 301 1.32 -24.91 -4.97
C LEU A 301 0.26 -25.54 -4.06
N ILE A 302 -0.26 -24.78 -3.09
CA ILE A 302 -1.36 -25.23 -2.22
C ILE A 302 -2.61 -25.54 -3.06
N GLY A 303 -2.98 -24.66 -3.99
CA GLY A 303 -4.12 -24.87 -4.89
C GLY A 303 -4.00 -26.12 -5.76
N LEU A 304 -2.82 -26.37 -6.33
CA LEU A 304 -2.52 -27.58 -7.10
C LEU A 304 -2.61 -28.84 -6.22
N ILE A 305 -2.03 -28.80 -5.02
CA ILE A 305 -2.09 -29.92 -4.06
C ILE A 305 -3.54 -30.19 -3.64
N SER A 306 -4.31 -29.15 -3.30
CA SER A 306 -5.73 -29.28 -2.95
C SER A 306 -6.56 -29.86 -4.10
N THR A 307 -6.34 -29.40 -5.33
CA THR A 307 -7.02 -29.91 -6.53
C THR A 307 -6.71 -31.38 -6.76
N TRP A 308 -5.44 -31.76 -6.63
CA TRP A 308 -5.00 -33.14 -6.76
C TRP A 308 -5.58 -34.05 -5.66
N LEU A 309 -5.61 -33.57 -4.42
CA LEU A 309 -6.21 -34.30 -3.28
C LEU A 309 -7.72 -34.49 -3.47
N ILE A 310 -8.46 -33.45 -3.85
CA ILE A 310 -9.92 -33.53 -4.11
C ILE A 310 -10.22 -34.47 -5.28
N SER A 311 -9.45 -34.37 -6.37
CA SER A 311 -9.60 -35.24 -7.55
C SER A 311 -9.44 -36.72 -7.18
N ARG A 312 -8.41 -37.05 -6.38
CA ARG A 312 -8.13 -38.43 -5.97
C ARG A 312 -9.06 -38.97 -4.88
N SER A 313 -9.50 -38.12 -3.94
CA SER A 313 -10.27 -38.55 -2.77
C SER A 313 -11.79 -38.48 -2.94
N ILE A 314 -12.28 -37.67 -3.89
CA ILE A 314 -13.73 -37.49 -4.11
C ILE A 314 -14.08 -37.83 -5.55
N LYS A 315 -13.46 -37.15 -6.53
CA LYS A 315 -13.84 -37.24 -7.95
C LYS A 315 -13.68 -38.65 -8.51
N ARG A 316 -12.54 -39.31 -8.23
CA ARG A 316 -12.27 -40.69 -8.67
C ARG A 316 -13.21 -41.72 -8.01
N PRO A 317 -13.35 -41.79 -6.67
CA PRO A 317 -14.29 -42.73 -6.06
C PRO A 317 -15.73 -42.50 -6.52
N LEU A 318 -16.22 -41.26 -6.60
CA LEU A 318 -17.57 -40.98 -7.11
C LEU A 318 -17.79 -41.52 -8.52
N LYS A 319 -16.79 -41.38 -9.40
CA LYS A 319 -16.84 -41.98 -10.74
C LYS A 319 -16.93 -43.50 -10.67
N GLN A 320 -16.14 -44.15 -9.81
CA GLN A 320 -16.22 -45.61 -9.61
C GLN A 320 -17.59 -46.04 -9.10
N TYR A 321 -18.18 -45.35 -8.12
CA TYR A 321 -19.54 -45.64 -7.66
C TYR A 321 -20.57 -45.45 -8.78
N ALA A 322 -20.44 -44.41 -9.60
CA ALA A 322 -21.33 -44.19 -10.75
C ALA A 322 -21.22 -45.31 -11.79
N ASP A 323 -20.00 -45.72 -12.13
CA ASP A 323 -19.74 -46.81 -13.09
C ASP A 323 -20.32 -48.15 -12.55
N THR A 324 -20.13 -48.45 -11.25
CA THR A 324 -20.70 -49.64 -10.61
C THR A 324 -22.22 -49.58 -10.50
N LEU A 325 -22.80 -48.41 -10.23
CA LEU A 325 -24.26 -48.20 -10.21
C LEU A 325 -24.88 -48.43 -11.59
N HIS A 326 -24.21 -48.03 -12.66
CA HIS A 326 -24.66 -48.31 -14.03
C HIS A 326 -24.74 -49.81 -14.30
N ALA A 327 -23.73 -50.59 -13.89
CA ALA A 327 -23.75 -52.04 -14.02
C ALA A 327 -24.83 -52.70 -13.15
N PHE A 328 -24.98 -52.24 -11.90
CA PHE A 328 -26.07 -52.67 -11.00
C PHE A 328 -27.45 -52.43 -11.63
N GLY A 329 -27.68 -51.22 -12.16
CA GLY A 329 -28.94 -50.85 -12.82
C GLY A 329 -29.21 -51.59 -14.13
N ALA A 330 -28.17 -52.14 -14.77
CA ALA A 330 -28.30 -53.01 -15.94
C ALA A 330 -28.65 -54.47 -15.61
N GLY A 331 -28.80 -54.80 -14.32
CA GLY A 331 -29.18 -56.14 -13.84
C GLY A 331 -28.01 -57.02 -13.40
N ASP A 332 -26.77 -56.50 -13.36
CA ASP A 332 -25.64 -57.24 -12.79
C ASP A 332 -25.64 -57.15 -11.25
N LEU A 333 -26.18 -58.18 -10.60
CA LEU A 333 -26.24 -58.29 -9.14
C LEU A 333 -24.95 -58.84 -8.49
N ASN A 334 -23.90 -59.11 -9.28
CA ASN A 334 -22.60 -59.55 -8.79
C ASN A 334 -21.60 -58.41 -8.58
N VAL A 335 -21.99 -57.16 -8.87
CA VAL A 335 -21.17 -55.98 -8.62
C VAL A 335 -20.87 -55.80 -7.12
N GLN A 336 -19.76 -55.13 -6.78
CA GLN A 336 -19.41 -54.80 -5.40
C GLN A 336 -19.07 -53.32 -5.29
N PHE A 337 -19.73 -52.62 -4.37
CA PHE A 337 -19.39 -51.24 -4.06
C PHE A 337 -18.22 -51.19 -3.07
N ASP A 338 -17.23 -50.34 -3.34
CA ASP A 338 -16.08 -50.13 -2.45
C ASP A 338 -16.57 -49.68 -1.06
N VAL A 339 -15.97 -50.20 -0.01
CA VAL A 339 -16.24 -49.82 1.40
C VAL A 339 -14.93 -49.53 2.14
N THR A 340 -13.86 -49.23 1.40
CA THR A 340 -12.56 -48.88 1.98
C THR A 340 -12.51 -47.41 2.40
N GLY A 341 -12.78 -47.14 3.67
CA GLY A 341 -12.67 -45.80 4.23
C GLY A 341 -13.49 -45.61 5.50
N ASN A 342 -13.74 -44.35 5.85
CA ASN A 342 -14.62 -43.97 6.96
C ASN A 342 -15.30 -42.61 6.70
N ASP A 343 -15.62 -42.35 5.44
CA ASP A 343 -16.25 -41.11 4.97
C ASP A 343 -17.64 -41.39 4.35
N GLU A 344 -18.32 -40.32 3.93
CA GLU A 344 -19.68 -40.37 3.39
C GLU A 344 -19.79 -41.30 2.16
N LEU A 345 -18.72 -41.42 1.38
CA LEU A 345 -18.67 -42.32 0.22
C LEU A 345 -18.63 -43.78 0.67
N THR A 346 -17.89 -44.07 1.74
CA THR A 346 -17.84 -45.40 2.35
C THR A 346 -19.20 -45.82 2.90
N ASP A 347 -19.91 -44.91 3.57
CA ASP A 347 -21.24 -45.19 4.11
C ASP A 347 -22.26 -45.41 2.98
N MET A 348 -22.17 -44.64 1.89
CA MET A 348 -22.97 -44.89 0.67
C MET A 348 -22.69 -46.28 0.09
N GLY A 349 -21.43 -46.71 0.00
CA GLY A 349 -21.06 -48.04 -0.47
C GLY A 349 -21.61 -49.18 0.38
N LYS A 350 -21.63 -49.02 1.72
CA LYS A 350 -22.24 -50.01 2.63
C LYS A 350 -23.74 -50.17 2.35
N VAL A 351 -24.46 -49.05 2.21
CA VAL A 351 -25.91 -49.06 1.94
C VAL A 351 -26.22 -49.69 0.58
N LEU A 352 -25.44 -49.37 -0.46
CA LEU A 352 -25.61 -49.93 -1.80
C LEU A 352 -25.34 -51.44 -1.83
N ASN A 353 -24.35 -51.94 -1.09
CA ASN A 353 -24.11 -53.38 -0.97
C ASN A 353 -25.28 -54.09 -0.27
N ILE A 354 -25.83 -53.52 0.80
CA ILE A 354 -27.02 -54.08 1.48
C ILE A 354 -28.21 -54.16 0.52
N MET A 355 -28.42 -53.11 -0.29
CA MET A 355 -29.50 -53.08 -1.29
C MET A 355 -29.31 -54.17 -2.35
N LYS A 356 -28.10 -54.32 -2.87
CA LYS A 356 -27.73 -55.40 -3.81
C LYS A 356 -28.00 -56.78 -3.21
N ASP A 357 -27.55 -57.05 -1.98
CA ASP A 357 -27.72 -58.34 -1.32
C ASP A 357 -29.20 -58.68 -1.11
N LYS A 358 -30.02 -57.70 -0.68
CA LYS A 358 -31.47 -57.88 -0.56
C LYS A 358 -32.13 -58.17 -1.90
N LEU A 359 -31.77 -57.44 -2.95
CA LEU A 359 -32.35 -57.64 -4.28
C LEU A 359 -31.99 -59.01 -4.84
N ARG A 360 -30.73 -59.44 -4.66
CA ARG A 360 -30.28 -60.78 -5.03
C ARG A 360 -31.05 -61.88 -4.30
N GLY A 361 -31.22 -61.76 -2.98
CA GLY A 361 -32.01 -62.72 -2.20
C GLY A 361 -33.48 -62.78 -2.65
N THR A 362 -34.08 -61.64 -2.99
CA THR A 362 -35.43 -61.61 -3.57
C THR A 362 -35.50 -62.36 -4.90
N ILE A 363 -34.52 -62.18 -5.80
CA ILE A 363 -34.46 -62.91 -7.07
C ILE A 363 -34.24 -64.41 -6.85
N GLU A 364 -33.37 -64.80 -5.93
CA GLU A 364 -33.14 -66.21 -5.56
C GLU A 364 -34.44 -66.88 -5.04
N ASN A 365 -35.18 -66.20 -4.15
CA ASN A 365 -36.47 -66.68 -3.66
C ASN A 365 -37.55 -66.80 -4.76
N ILE A 366 -37.54 -65.89 -5.74
CA ILE A 366 -38.45 -65.97 -6.90
C ILE A 366 -38.10 -67.18 -7.76
N VAL A 367 -36.82 -67.44 -8.01
CA VAL A 367 -36.36 -68.62 -8.77
C VAL A 367 -36.70 -69.92 -8.04
N GLU A 368 -36.50 -69.98 -6.72
CA GLU A 368 -36.88 -71.13 -5.91
C GLU A 368 -38.40 -71.38 -5.94
N SER A 369 -39.20 -70.32 -5.79
CA SER A 369 -40.66 -70.40 -5.88
C SER A 369 -41.14 -70.84 -7.26
N ALA A 370 -40.49 -70.37 -8.34
CA ALA A 370 -40.79 -70.78 -9.71
C ALA A 370 -40.44 -72.26 -9.97
N ASN A 371 -39.33 -72.75 -9.42
CA ASN A 371 -38.96 -74.17 -9.48
C ASN A 371 -39.94 -75.04 -8.69
N GLY A 372 -40.31 -74.63 -7.48
CA GLY A 372 -41.31 -75.33 -6.67
C GLY A 372 -42.68 -75.36 -7.36
N PHE A 373 -43.07 -74.27 -8.03
CA PHE A 373 -44.25 -74.23 -8.88
C PHE A 373 -44.16 -75.24 -10.03
N GLN A 374 -43.03 -75.30 -10.73
CA GLN A 374 -42.85 -76.24 -11.83
C GLN A 374 -42.96 -77.71 -11.37
N VAL A 375 -42.35 -78.05 -10.24
CA VAL A 375 -42.47 -79.39 -9.62
C VAL A 375 -43.93 -79.71 -9.26
N ALA A 376 -44.63 -78.80 -8.58
CA ALA A 376 -46.04 -78.98 -8.24
C ALA A 376 -46.93 -79.12 -9.48
N THR A 377 -46.61 -78.39 -10.57
CA THR A 377 -47.35 -78.50 -11.84
C THR A 377 -47.15 -79.87 -12.50
N GLU A 378 -45.95 -80.45 -12.38
CA GLU A 378 -45.64 -81.79 -12.90
C GLU A 378 -46.32 -82.89 -12.05
N GLU A 379 -46.34 -82.76 -10.72
CA GLU A 379 -47.08 -83.66 -9.82
C GLU A 379 -48.60 -83.63 -10.05
N VAL A 380 -49.18 -82.43 -10.27
CA VAL A 380 -50.60 -82.29 -10.61
C VAL A 380 -50.91 -82.98 -11.94
N LYS A 381 -50.03 -82.84 -12.95
CA LYS A 381 -50.17 -83.51 -14.24
C LYS A 381 -50.07 -85.03 -14.11
N GLU A 382 -49.17 -85.54 -13.27
CA GLU A 382 -49.05 -86.98 -12.98
C GLU A 382 -50.29 -87.52 -12.24
N SER A 383 -50.74 -86.82 -11.20
CA SER A 383 -51.97 -87.15 -10.46
C SER A 383 -53.22 -87.14 -11.36
N THR A 384 -53.33 -86.13 -12.24
CA THR A 384 -54.43 -86.05 -13.23
C THR A 384 -54.42 -87.24 -14.18
N ASN A 385 -53.23 -87.68 -14.62
CA ASN A 385 -53.10 -88.85 -15.49
C ASN A 385 -53.42 -90.16 -14.75
N HIS A 386 -52.99 -90.29 -13.49
CA HIS A 386 -53.32 -91.44 -12.64
C HIS A 386 -54.83 -91.53 -12.38
N PHE A 387 -55.47 -90.40 -12.07
CA PHE A 387 -56.92 -90.31 -11.82
C PHE A 387 -57.73 -90.64 -13.08
N ASN A 388 -57.30 -90.15 -14.24
CA ASN A 388 -57.91 -90.55 -15.53
C ASN A 388 -57.77 -92.06 -15.79
N GLY A 389 -56.65 -92.67 -15.39
CA GLY A 389 -56.45 -94.12 -15.43
C GLY A 389 -57.44 -94.88 -14.55
N LEU A 390 -57.63 -94.44 -13.30
CA LEU A 390 -58.58 -95.02 -12.34
C LEU A 390 -60.03 -94.91 -12.82
N ILE A 391 -60.44 -93.77 -13.39
CA ILE A 391 -61.80 -93.60 -13.95
C ILE A 391 -62.06 -94.57 -15.12
N ILE A 392 -61.06 -94.77 -15.98
CA ILE A 392 -61.17 -95.68 -17.13
C ILE A 392 -61.23 -97.15 -16.68
N GLU A 393 -60.56 -97.51 -15.59
CA GLU A 393 -60.59 -98.84 -15.00
C GLU A 393 -61.91 -99.08 -14.23
N GLU A 394 -62.40 -98.07 -13.49
CA GLU A 394 -63.63 -98.14 -12.72
C GLU A 394 -64.87 -98.22 -13.62
N LEU A 395 -64.93 -97.44 -14.71
CA LEU A 395 -65.98 -97.54 -15.73
C LEU A 395 -66.06 -98.92 -16.41
N LYS A 396 -64.94 -99.66 -16.49
CA LYS A 396 -64.94 -101.02 -17.03
C LYS A 396 -65.52 -102.04 -16.06
N ASN A 397 -65.42 -101.80 -14.74
CA ASN A 397 -65.87 -102.75 -13.72
C ASN A 397 -67.33 -102.51 -13.27
N THR A 398 -67.94 -101.34 -13.50
CA THR A 398 -69.31 -101.04 -13.02
C THR A 398 -70.45 -101.64 -13.87
N LEU A 399 -70.16 -102.37 -14.96
CA LEU A 399 -71.22 -102.86 -15.88
C LEU A 399 -71.80 -104.25 -15.57
N ASN A 400 -71.52 -104.89 -14.42
CA ASN A 400 -72.28 -106.08 -13.98
C ASN A 400 -72.27 -106.29 -12.44
N LEU A 401 -73.41 -105.94 -11.81
CA LEU A 401 -74.04 -106.52 -10.59
C LEU A 401 -73.27 -106.60 -9.25
N SER A 402 -73.67 -105.67 -8.36
CA SER A 402 -74.05 -105.80 -6.92
C SER A 402 -73.21 -106.60 -5.90
N ALA A 403 -72.92 -105.88 -4.81
CA ALA A 403 -72.73 -106.31 -3.41
C ALA A 403 -71.29 -106.52 -2.91
N THR A 404 -70.58 -105.41 -2.63
CA THR A 404 -69.92 -105.10 -1.34
C THR A 404 -69.31 -103.69 -1.42
N ASN A 405 -69.89 -102.75 -0.68
CA ASN A 405 -69.63 -101.31 -0.82
C ASN A 405 -68.98 -100.70 0.44
N GLU A 406 -68.07 -101.43 1.10
CA GLU A 406 -67.28 -100.90 2.23
C GLU A 406 -65.88 -100.42 1.78
N GLU A 407 -65.19 -101.14 0.90
CA GLU A 407 -63.83 -100.76 0.46
C GLU A 407 -63.81 -99.56 -0.50
N ALA A 408 -64.75 -99.48 -1.45
CA ALA A 408 -64.84 -98.33 -2.36
C ALA A 408 -65.25 -97.04 -1.62
N MET A 409 -66.17 -97.14 -0.66
CA MET A 409 -66.55 -96.00 0.17
C MET A 409 -65.46 -95.57 1.16
N ASN A 410 -64.65 -96.52 1.66
CA ASN A 410 -63.48 -96.22 2.47
C ASN A 410 -62.37 -95.58 1.64
N ASN A 411 -62.06 -96.11 0.45
CA ASN A 411 -61.05 -95.56 -0.45
C ASN A 411 -61.46 -94.20 -1.03
N VAL A 412 -62.74 -94.00 -1.36
CA VAL A 412 -63.28 -92.71 -1.77
C VAL A 412 -63.33 -91.73 -0.59
N SER A 413 -63.65 -92.16 0.64
CA SER A 413 -63.55 -91.30 1.83
C SER A 413 -62.11 -90.88 2.11
N ILE A 414 -61.16 -91.80 2.05
CA ILE A 414 -59.72 -91.51 2.21
C ILE A 414 -59.25 -90.58 1.09
N ALA A 415 -59.65 -90.82 -0.16
CA ALA A 415 -59.30 -89.96 -1.29
C ALA A 415 -59.95 -88.57 -1.19
N ILE A 416 -61.20 -88.48 -0.73
CA ILE A 416 -61.87 -87.19 -0.46
C ILE A 416 -61.19 -86.48 0.70
N GLU A 417 -60.78 -87.19 1.74
CA GLU A 417 -60.04 -86.60 2.88
C GLU A 417 -58.65 -86.11 2.47
N GLU A 418 -57.93 -86.88 1.63
CA GLU A 418 -56.62 -86.53 1.09
C GLU A 418 -56.71 -85.35 0.11
N VAL A 419 -57.69 -85.35 -0.79
CA VAL A 419 -57.97 -84.22 -1.71
C VAL A 419 -58.42 -83.00 -0.93
N SER A 420 -59.19 -83.16 0.15
CA SER A 420 -59.62 -82.07 1.01
C SER A 420 -58.44 -81.49 1.81
N LYS A 421 -57.52 -82.33 2.32
CA LYS A 421 -56.25 -81.92 2.93
C LYS A 421 -55.33 -81.22 1.92
N GLY A 422 -55.24 -81.72 0.69
CA GLY A 422 -54.49 -81.11 -0.39
C GLY A 422 -55.06 -79.75 -0.80
N ALA A 423 -56.39 -79.64 -0.92
CA ALA A 423 -57.08 -78.39 -1.22
C ALA A 423 -56.92 -77.35 -0.10
N LEU A 424 -56.99 -77.78 1.16
CA LEU A 424 -56.74 -76.92 2.34
C LEU A 424 -55.28 -76.44 2.36
N SER A 425 -54.32 -77.33 2.11
CA SER A 425 -52.89 -76.97 2.06
C SER A 425 -52.60 -76.01 0.90
N ALA A 426 -53.18 -76.25 -0.29
CA ALA A 426 -53.07 -75.36 -1.44
C ALA A 426 -53.68 -73.97 -1.16
N ALA A 427 -54.82 -73.92 -0.46
CA ALA A 427 -55.43 -72.67 -0.02
C ALA A 427 -54.54 -71.91 1.00
N GLU A 428 -53.89 -72.63 1.90
CA GLU A 428 -52.95 -72.06 2.87
C GLU A 428 -51.67 -71.52 2.19
N TYR A 429 -51.11 -72.25 1.21
CA TYR A 429 -49.99 -71.76 0.41
C TYR A 429 -50.36 -70.56 -0.45
N ALA A 430 -51.53 -70.57 -1.10
CA ALA A 430 -52.02 -69.44 -1.86
C ALA A 430 -52.19 -68.19 -0.96
N THR A 431 -52.70 -68.37 0.26
CA THR A 431 -52.83 -67.30 1.25
C THR A 431 -51.46 -66.78 1.71
N THR A 432 -50.51 -67.68 1.95
CA THR A 432 -49.14 -67.32 2.34
C THR A 432 -48.40 -66.58 1.24
N SER A 433 -48.58 -66.99 -0.02
CA SER A 433 -47.99 -66.36 -1.20
C SER A 433 -48.61 -64.98 -1.48
N ALA A 434 -49.93 -64.84 -1.30
CA ALA A 434 -50.60 -63.54 -1.37
C ALA A 434 -50.07 -62.56 -0.31
N ASN A 435 -49.87 -63.03 0.93
CA ASN A 435 -49.29 -62.22 2.01
C ASN A 435 -47.83 -61.83 1.73
N ALA A 436 -47.04 -62.71 1.09
CA ALA A 436 -45.67 -62.40 0.68
C ALA A 436 -45.61 -61.37 -0.46
N ALA A 437 -46.52 -61.48 -1.44
CA ALA A 437 -46.67 -60.51 -2.52
C ALA A 437 -47.09 -59.13 -1.97
N GLU A 438 -48.01 -59.09 -0.99
CA GLU A 438 -48.42 -57.85 -0.34
C GLU A 438 -47.26 -57.19 0.42
N LYS A 439 -46.49 -57.93 1.22
CA LYS A 439 -45.28 -57.40 1.88
C LYS A 439 -44.26 -56.89 0.87
N THR A 440 -44.06 -57.60 -0.25
CA THR A 440 -43.16 -57.18 -1.33
C THR A 440 -43.63 -55.87 -1.97
N ARG A 441 -44.95 -55.71 -2.13
CA ARG A 441 -45.55 -54.47 -2.62
C ARG A 441 -45.28 -53.32 -1.66
N THR A 442 -45.50 -53.50 -0.36
CA THR A 442 -45.23 -52.47 0.67
C THR A 442 -43.75 -52.08 0.72
N VAL A 443 -42.84 -53.05 0.63
CA VAL A 443 -41.39 -52.78 0.59
C VAL A 443 -40.98 -52.03 -0.68
N SER A 444 -41.60 -52.36 -1.82
CA SER A 444 -41.36 -51.66 -3.09
C SER A 444 -41.89 -50.23 -3.07
N GLU A 445 -43.04 -49.99 -2.46
CA GLU A 445 -43.60 -48.64 -2.24
C GLU A 445 -42.68 -47.80 -1.32
N LEU A 446 -42.16 -48.40 -0.24
CA LEU A 446 -41.16 -47.77 0.64
C LEU A 446 -39.85 -47.44 -0.10
N ALA A 447 -39.37 -48.34 -0.94
CA ALA A 447 -38.17 -48.12 -1.74
C ALA A 447 -38.37 -47.00 -2.79
N ALA A 448 -39.55 -46.93 -3.41
CA ALA A 448 -39.91 -45.85 -4.33
C ALA A 448 -39.96 -44.50 -3.60
N HIS A 449 -40.54 -44.46 -2.41
CA HIS A 449 -40.57 -43.24 -1.58
C HIS A 449 -39.16 -42.78 -1.17
N ALA A 450 -38.30 -43.71 -0.74
CA ALA A 450 -36.91 -43.40 -0.42
C ALA A 450 -36.12 -42.91 -1.65
N MET A 451 -36.42 -43.44 -2.84
CA MET A 451 -35.82 -42.95 -4.09
C MET A 451 -36.27 -41.54 -4.44
N ASP A 452 -37.53 -41.20 -4.21
CA ASP A 452 -38.03 -39.84 -4.39
C ASP A 452 -37.34 -38.85 -3.43
N GLU A 453 -37.08 -39.27 -2.19
CA GLU A 453 -36.33 -38.49 -1.20
C GLU A 453 -34.87 -38.29 -1.62
N VAL A 454 -34.20 -39.34 -2.11
CA VAL A 454 -32.84 -39.27 -2.66
C VAL A 454 -32.78 -38.38 -3.90
N VAL A 455 -33.74 -38.46 -4.82
CA VAL A 455 -33.83 -37.55 -5.98
C VAL A 455 -34.06 -36.12 -5.53
N GLY A 456 -34.85 -35.91 -4.47
CA GLY A 456 -35.02 -34.62 -3.80
C GLY A 456 -33.70 -34.05 -3.28
N GLU A 457 -32.91 -34.87 -2.57
CA GLU A 457 -31.61 -34.45 -2.06
C GLU A 457 -30.57 -34.25 -3.16
N ILE A 458 -30.56 -35.07 -4.22
CA ILE A 458 -29.72 -34.84 -5.39
C ILE A 458 -30.06 -33.50 -6.06
N LYS A 459 -31.35 -33.14 -6.17
CA LYS A 459 -31.77 -31.81 -6.65
C LYS A 459 -31.32 -30.71 -5.68
N HIS A 460 -31.37 -30.94 -4.37
CA HIS A 460 -30.90 -29.98 -3.37
C HIS A 460 -29.39 -29.75 -3.47
N VAL A 461 -28.59 -30.82 -3.58
CA VAL A 461 -27.15 -30.78 -3.83
C VAL A 461 -26.83 -30.09 -5.16
N GLY A 462 -27.60 -30.36 -6.22
CA GLY A 462 -27.46 -29.66 -7.50
C GLY A 462 -27.74 -28.15 -7.41
N LYS A 463 -28.74 -27.74 -6.61
CA LYS A 463 -29.01 -26.33 -6.30
C LYS A 463 -27.89 -25.70 -5.48
N GLN A 464 -27.35 -26.40 -4.48
CA GLN A 464 -26.20 -25.95 -3.70
C GLN A 464 -24.95 -25.80 -4.57
N ALA A 465 -24.69 -26.74 -5.49
CA ALA A 465 -23.58 -26.66 -6.44
C ALA A 465 -23.71 -25.45 -7.37
N LYS A 466 -24.92 -25.15 -7.89
CA LYS A 466 -25.18 -23.91 -8.64
C LYS A 466 -24.97 -22.65 -7.81
N SER A 467 -25.38 -22.65 -6.55
CA SER A 467 -25.15 -21.53 -5.62
C SER A 467 -23.66 -21.31 -5.35
N ILE A 468 -22.89 -22.40 -5.16
CA ILE A 468 -21.43 -22.34 -5.05
C ILE A 468 -20.81 -21.77 -6.33
N HIS A 469 -21.27 -22.19 -7.51
CA HIS A 469 -20.80 -21.65 -8.78
C HIS A 469 -21.08 -20.14 -8.92
N SER A 470 -22.28 -19.69 -8.54
CA SER A 470 -22.62 -18.25 -8.49
C SER A 470 -21.73 -17.49 -7.51
N LYS A 471 -21.47 -18.04 -6.32
CA LYS A 471 -20.57 -17.41 -5.35
C LYS A 471 -19.12 -17.40 -5.84
N MET A 472 -18.70 -18.39 -6.62
CA MET A 472 -17.37 -18.37 -7.26
C MET A 472 -17.29 -17.29 -8.34
N ASP A 473 -18.36 -17.06 -9.11
CA ASP A 473 -18.44 -15.96 -10.08
C ASP A 473 -18.39 -14.58 -9.38
N ASP A 474 -19.05 -14.45 -8.23
CA ASP A 474 -18.96 -13.23 -7.39
C ASP A 474 -17.55 -13.00 -6.84
N VAL A 475 -16.86 -14.07 -6.43
CA VAL A 475 -15.45 -14.00 -6.02
C VAL A 475 -14.57 -13.62 -7.20
N GLN A 476 -14.77 -14.18 -8.40
CA GLN A 476 -14.02 -13.82 -9.61
C GLN A 476 -14.21 -12.34 -9.95
N LYS A 477 -15.45 -11.84 -9.95
CA LYS A 477 -15.75 -10.41 -10.15
C LYS A 477 -15.12 -9.53 -9.08
N SER A 478 -15.06 -10.00 -7.84
CA SER A 478 -14.40 -9.26 -6.75
C SER A 478 -12.88 -9.22 -6.93
N VAL A 479 -12.27 -10.31 -7.39
CA VAL A 479 -10.85 -10.37 -7.76
C VAL A 479 -10.54 -9.44 -8.95
N GLU A 480 -11.39 -9.41 -9.98
CA GLU A 480 -11.26 -8.47 -11.10
C GLU A 480 -11.36 -7.01 -10.65
N LYS A 481 -12.32 -6.68 -9.76
CA LYS A 481 -12.43 -5.34 -9.17
C LYS A 481 -11.19 -4.98 -8.36
N ILE A 482 -10.67 -5.89 -7.55
CA ILE A 482 -9.44 -5.67 -6.76
C ILE A 482 -8.25 -5.47 -7.70
N SER A 483 -8.12 -6.27 -8.76
CA SER A 483 -7.08 -6.10 -9.78
C SER A 483 -7.20 -4.76 -10.51
N GLY A 484 -8.42 -4.32 -10.82
CA GLY A 484 -8.69 -3.01 -11.43
C GLY A 484 -8.38 -1.84 -10.49
N PHE A 485 -8.67 -1.99 -9.20
CA PHE A 485 -8.25 -1.03 -8.17
C PHE A 485 -6.73 -0.98 -8.02
N ALA A 486 -6.06 -2.14 -8.00
CA ALA A 486 -4.61 -2.21 -7.95
C ALA A 486 -3.95 -1.53 -9.16
N ASN A 487 -4.49 -1.72 -10.37
CA ASN A 487 -4.00 -1.04 -11.57
C ASN A 487 -4.25 0.47 -11.53
N ARG A 488 -5.43 0.93 -11.09
CA ARG A 488 -5.70 2.38 -10.91
C ARG A 488 -4.82 3.02 -9.84
N ILE A 489 -4.52 2.31 -8.76
CA ILE A 489 -3.57 2.77 -7.75
C ILE A 489 -2.15 2.85 -8.34
N ALA A 490 -1.77 1.91 -9.21
CA ALA A 490 -0.49 1.93 -9.93
C ALA A 490 -0.40 2.99 -11.05
N GLU A 491 -1.53 3.49 -11.58
CA GLU A 491 -1.56 4.60 -12.54
C GLU A 491 -1.58 5.99 -11.87
N ILE A 492 -1.96 6.06 -10.59
CA ILE A 492 -2.07 7.32 -9.81
C ILE A 492 -0.86 7.52 -8.88
N ALA A 493 -0.14 6.44 -8.53
CA ALA A 493 1.18 6.47 -7.91
C ALA A 493 2.28 6.61 -8.96
#